data_AF-M4BPL9-F1
#
_entry.id   AF-M4BPL9-F1
#
_cell.length_a   1.000
_cell.length_b   1.000
_cell.length_c   1.000
_cell.angle_alpha   90.00
_cell.angle_beta   90.00
_cell.angle_gamma   90.00
#
_symmetry.space_group_name_H-M   'P 1'
#
loop_
_entity.id
_entity.type
_entity.pdbx_description
1 polymer ?
#
loop_
_entity_poly.entity_id
_entity_poly.type
_entity_poly.pdbx_seq_one_letter_code
_entity_poly.pdbx_strand_id
1 'polypeptide(L)'
;MTTHFWSQSSAASRRVFALATAGVSGLLGGSLTSQYELSTALLDAGTEKEQSSLKREWFPNTTTRHWHFYKGKLNPSAAKSMKLFKVADTPIADEIATYLGVELNDMEVKNFNDGETSVVVKENVRGKRVYIVSSTTTVDRLMELLLAISAMRRASAKKITAVIPFYGYARMDLMHKGREPIAAADIARMLETMGVDHVVSVDLHSAQIEGFFKPQIPVDNLRAFPVGAVYFSEQSLGKPIVVAPHSAAVNRAATFRDTLSRTLDEFVPLAFVIRKHQLDEDQPGELVGDVRGKDCIVVDTLVDTGSTLTKTAKVLKANGARTVSAFAVHARYSAHAVQTLHDCKELDKLVTTNTIPTHMNVNEMSPKIVTLSVAPFIAEVISCIHTKSSIIQVSKTKFTSIQKAVTRAKHPVAAFFHLLFKGLALFLYLFGSIFISNFVFIFVLCILLLAFDFWTVKNVTGRLLVGLRWWNRLDEDGTSEWVFESHEVVTEIDLLDSRVFWTGLYGAPALWVMLLIVAVLKFNVEWALIVVVAVALSSANIIGYTRCKKDAKQKMQSMISQGALGAFSSSAGSSIMSALGGLALGEGISKGFGSAASEKQSKLEVVV
;
A
#
# COMPACT_ATOMS: atom_id res chain seq x y z
N MET A 1 47.60 -55.69 16.81
CA MET A 1 48.96 -55.52 16.24
C MET A 1 48.80 -55.40 14.74
N THR A 2 48.76 -54.17 14.21
CA THR A 2 49.95 -53.45 13.67
C THR A 2 50.53 -54.22 12.47
N THR A 3 50.78 -53.65 11.30
CA THR A 3 50.95 -52.26 10.87
C THR A 3 51.28 -52.29 9.37
N HIS A 4 50.85 -51.25 8.65
CA HIS A 4 51.57 -50.49 7.60
C HIS A 4 52.46 -51.21 6.57
N PHE A 5 52.27 -50.90 5.26
CA PHE A 5 53.07 -49.90 4.50
C PHE A 5 52.68 -49.85 2.99
N TRP A 6 52.82 -48.65 2.37
CA TRP A 6 52.67 -48.28 0.93
C TRP A 6 51.25 -48.27 0.32
N SER A 7 50.61 -47.15 -0.07
CA SER A 7 50.98 -45.83 -0.64
C SER A 7 51.27 -45.81 -2.16
N GLN A 8 50.60 -44.87 -2.84
CA GLN A 8 50.78 -44.34 -4.20
C GLN A 8 50.15 -45.08 -5.40
N SER A 9 48.89 -44.77 -5.68
CA SER A 9 48.44 -44.56 -7.06
C SER A 9 47.41 -43.43 -7.10
N SER A 10 47.61 -42.48 -8.02
CA SER A 10 46.79 -41.26 -8.14
C SER A 10 45.35 -41.58 -8.56
N ALA A 11 44.40 -40.75 -8.15
CA ALA A 11 42.97 -40.90 -8.48
C ALA A 11 42.69 -41.00 -9.99
N ALA A 12 43.60 -40.55 -10.85
CA ALA A 12 43.52 -40.71 -12.30
C ALA A 12 43.60 -42.18 -12.74
N SER A 13 44.46 -43.00 -12.11
CA SER A 13 44.63 -44.42 -12.45
C SER A 13 43.40 -45.27 -12.13
N ARG A 14 42.63 -44.93 -11.08
CA ARG A 14 41.33 -45.57 -10.78
C ARG A 14 40.22 -45.13 -11.73
N ARG A 15 40.30 -43.92 -12.28
CA ARG A 15 39.33 -43.40 -13.26
C ARG A 15 39.48 -44.08 -14.62
N VAL A 16 40.71 -44.33 -15.09
CA VAL A 16 40.96 -45.05 -16.35
C VAL A 16 40.47 -46.50 -16.26
N PHE A 17 40.68 -47.16 -15.11
CA PHE A 17 40.19 -48.54 -14.91
C PHE A 17 38.66 -48.60 -14.79
N ALA A 18 38.02 -47.63 -14.13
CA ALA A 18 36.56 -47.54 -14.01
C ALA A 18 35.86 -47.19 -15.34
N LEU A 19 36.45 -46.29 -16.15
CA LEU A 19 35.96 -45.98 -17.50
C LEU A 19 36.14 -47.16 -18.46
N ALA A 20 37.24 -47.92 -18.35
CA ALA A 20 37.43 -49.13 -19.13
C ALA A 20 36.39 -50.21 -18.78
N THR A 21 36.05 -50.38 -17.49
CA THR A 21 35.00 -51.33 -17.08
C THR A 21 33.58 -50.89 -17.46
N ALA A 22 33.31 -49.58 -17.49
CA ALA A 22 32.01 -49.03 -17.92
C ALA A 22 31.84 -49.13 -19.44
N GLY A 23 32.91 -48.90 -20.22
CA GLY A 23 32.91 -49.04 -21.68
C GLY A 23 32.70 -50.48 -22.15
N VAL A 24 33.29 -51.46 -21.44
CA VAL A 24 33.12 -52.89 -21.76
C VAL A 24 31.74 -53.42 -21.33
N SER A 25 31.17 -52.90 -20.24
CA SER A 25 29.82 -53.30 -19.79
C SER A 25 28.70 -52.73 -20.67
N GLY A 26 28.88 -51.52 -21.21
CA GLY A 26 27.92 -50.90 -22.14
C GLY A 26 27.88 -51.57 -23.52
N LEU A 27 28.99 -52.15 -23.98
CA LEU A 27 29.08 -52.84 -25.28
C LEU A 27 28.45 -54.25 -25.28
N LEU A 28 28.29 -54.88 -24.12
CA LEU A 28 27.70 -56.22 -23.99
C LEU A 28 26.23 -56.22 -23.53
N GLY A 29 25.71 -55.07 -23.07
CA GLY A 29 24.41 -54.96 -22.43
C GLY A 29 23.29 -54.29 -23.23
N GLY A 30 23.50 -53.99 -24.52
CA GLY A 30 22.42 -53.65 -25.45
C GLY A 30 21.44 -52.52 -25.05
N SER A 31 21.84 -51.59 -24.18
CA SER A 31 20.95 -50.53 -23.70
C SER A 31 21.71 -49.20 -23.63
N LEU A 32 21.72 -48.49 -24.75
CA LEU A 32 21.86 -47.02 -24.93
C LEU A 32 22.00 -46.81 -26.46
N THR A 33 20.90 -46.49 -27.13
CA THR A 33 20.81 -46.56 -28.60
C THR A 33 21.06 -45.24 -29.34
N SER A 34 21.55 -44.19 -28.70
CA SER A 34 22.07 -43.05 -29.48
C SER A 34 23.19 -42.28 -28.77
N GLN A 35 24.14 -41.76 -29.56
CA GLN A 35 25.17 -40.81 -29.11
C GLN A 35 24.57 -39.56 -28.44
N TYR A 36 23.30 -39.26 -28.72
CA TYR A 36 22.56 -38.15 -28.12
C TYR A 36 22.25 -38.39 -26.64
N GLU A 37 21.87 -39.61 -26.25
CA GLU A 37 21.58 -39.97 -24.85
C GLU A 37 22.85 -39.95 -23.99
N LEU A 38 23.98 -40.41 -24.54
CA LEU A 38 25.29 -40.34 -23.89
C LEU A 38 25.79 -38.89 -23.74
N SER A 39 25.58 -38.05 -24.77
CA SER A 39 25.86 -36.62 -24.71
C SER A 39 25.03 -35.90 -23.66
N THR A 40 23.73 -36.23 -23.57
CA THR A 40 22.80 -35.59 -22.63
C THR A 40 23.09 -36.02 -21.20
N ALA A 41 23.35 -37.31 -20.96
CA ALA A 41 23.73 -37.82 -19.65
C ALA A 41 25.11 -37.31 -19.19
N LEU A 42 26.07 -37.08 -20.11
CA LEU A 42 27.36 -36.47 -19.79
C LEU A 42 27.26 -34.96 -19.55
N LEU A 43 26.33 -34.27 -20.22
CA LEU A 43 25.99 -32.86 -19.95
C LEU A 43 25.30 -32.71 -18.58
N ASP A 44 24.38 -33.60 -18.25
CA ASP A 44 23.69 -33.60 -16.95
C ASP A 44 24.65 -33.97 -15.80
N ALA A 45 25.53 -34.96 -16.00
CA ALA A 45 26.54 -35.32 -14.99
C ALA A 45 27.66 -34.29 -14.84
N GLY A 46 27.96 -33.51 -15.89
CA GLY A 46 28.91 -32.41 -15.87
C GLY A 46 28.37 -31.15 -15.19
N THR A 47 27.06 -30.92 -15.25
CA THR A 47 26.41 -29.73 -14.69
C THR A 47 26.07 -29.86 -13.20
N GLU A 48 25.85 -31.07 -12.69
CA GLU A 48 25.51 -31.26 -11.26
C GLU A 48 26.66 -30.97 -10.29
N LYS A 49 27.94 -31.09 -10.69
CA LYS A 49 29.08 -30.91 -9.77
C LYS A 49 29.84 -29.59 -9.86
N GLU A 50 29.62 -28.77 -10.89
CA GLU A 50 30.15 -27.40 -10.94
C GLU A 50 29.22 -26.35 -10.30
N GLN A 51 27.97 -26.72 -9.96
CA GLN A 51 27.02 -25.81 -9.32
C GLN A 51 27.10 -25.75 -7.78
N SER A 52 27.95 -26.56 -7.12
CA SER A 52 27.98 -26.66 -5.66
C SER A 52 28.97 -25.70 -4.95
N SER A 53 29.69 -24.84 -5.67
CA SER A 53 30.70 -23.94 -5.06
C SER A 53 30.68 -22.48 -5.54
N LEU A 54 29.78 -22.10 -6.44
CA LEU A 54 29.49 -20.70 -6.71
C LEU A 54 28.43 -20.21 -5.72
N LYS A 55 28.84 -19.36 -4.76
CA LYS A 55 27.91 -18.52 -4.01
C LYS A 55 27.08 -17.73 -5.02
N ARG A 56 25.88 -18.24 -5.36
CA ARG A 56 24.87 -17.50 -6.12
C ARG A 56 24.51 -16.28 -5.29
N GLU A 57 24.95 -15.10 -5.71
CA GLU A 57 24.63 -13.85 -5.02
C GLU A 57 23.13 -13.59 -5.12
N TRP A 58 22.42 -13.93 -4.05
CA TRP A 58 21.04 -13.52 -3.86
C TRP A 58 21.00 -11.99 -3.66
N PHE A 59 20.36 -11.27 -4.57
CA PHE A 59 19.94 -9.87 -4.38
C PHE A 59 18.65 -9.89 -3.60
N PRO A 60 18.48 -9.09 -2.52
CA PRO A 60 18.27 -7.63 -2.64
C PRO A 60 18.41 -6.83 -1.30
N ASN A 61 19.41 -5.96 -1.17
CA ASN A 61 19.38 -4.89 -0.14
C ASN A 61 18.88 -3.54 -0.68
N THR A 62 18.42 -3.51 -1.93
CA THR A 62 17.90 -2.30 -2.56
C THR A 62 16.49 -2.01 -2.03
N THR A 63 16.47 -1.28 -0.93
CA THR A 63 15.28 -0.62 -0.40
C THR A 63 15.33 0.86 -0.82
N THR A 64 14.19 1.54 -0.84
CA THR A 64 14.17 2.97 -1.16
C THR A 64 14.57 3.78 0.08
N ARG A 65 15.11 4.99 -0.12
CA ARG A 65 15.68 5.78 0.99
C ARG A 65 14.65 6.19 2.05
N HIS A 66 13.40 6.36 1.65
CA HIS A 66 12.31 6.82 2.52
C HIS A 66 11.37 5.70 2.98
N TRP A 67 11.67 4.44 2.65
CA TRP A 67 10.75 3.34 2.90
C TRP A 67 11.25 2.43 4.03
N HIS A 68 10.97 2.89 5.25
CA HIS A 68 11.22 2.15 6.49
C HIS A 68 9.91 1.98 7.26
N PHE A 69 9.16 0.94 6.93
CA PHE A 69 8.01 0.50 7.72
C PHE A 69 8.41 -0.34 8.95
N TYR A 70 9.67 -0.78 8.98
CA TYR A 70 10.13 -1.71 9.99
C TYR A 70 10.38 -1.02 11.33
N LYS A 71 9.62 -1.42 12.35
CA LYS A 71 9.70 -0.81 13.70
C LYS A 71 10.88 -1.33 14.55
N GLY A 72 11.70 -2.21 13.99
CA GLY A 72 12.82 -2.87 14.68
C GLY A 72 12.54 -4.34 14.97
N LYS A 73 13.58 -5.06 15.42
CA LYS A 73 13.55 -6.51 15.69
C LYS A 73 12.42 -6.89 16.64
N LEU A 74 11.90 -8.11 16.49
CA LEU A 74 10.95 -8.67 17.45
C LEU A 74 11.54 -8.63 18.86
N ASN A 75 10.67 -8.41 19.86
CA ASN A 75 11.06 -8.63 21.25
C ASN A 75 11.61 -10.07 21.40
N PRO A 76 12.74 -10.28 22.10
CA PRO A 76 13.37 -11.60 22.26
C PRO A 76 12.42 -12.74 22.69
N SER A 77 11.42 -12.43 23.54
CA SER A 77 10.42 -13.42 23.98
C SER A 77 9.49 -13.86 22.82
N ALA A 78 9.06 -12.89 22.00
CA ALA A 78 8.25 -13.16 20.83
C ALA A 78 9.04 -13.93 19.77
N ALA A 79 10.30 -13.54 19.52
CA ALA A 79 11.22 -14.23 18.63
C ALA A 79 11.39 -15.73 19.01
N LYS A 80 11.62 -16.04 20.29
CA LYS A 80 11.82 -17.42 20.78
C LYS A 80 10.60 -18.34 20.61
N SER A 81 9.39 -17.76 20.57
CA SER A 81 8.14 -18.53 20.46
C SER A 81 7.68 -18.74 19.01
N MET A 82 8.31 -18.06 18.06
CA MET A 82 8.07 -18.19 16.63
C MET A 82 8.98 -19.27 16.04
N LYS A 83 8.48 -20.00 15.05
CA LYS A 83 9.29 -20.86 14.19
C LYS A 83 9.11 -20.43 12.74
N LEU A 84 10.20 -20.11 12.07
CA LEU A 84 10.19 -19.62 10.69
C LEU A 84 10.94 -20.61 9.81
N PHE A 85 10.27 -21.15 8.81
CA PHE A 85 10.80 -22.11 7.87
C PHE A 85 10.80 -21.51 6.47
N LYS A 86 11.81 -21.86 5.68
CA LYS A 86 11.79 -21.64 4.24
C LYS A 86 11.58 -22.97 3.55
N VAL A 87 10.72 -22.99 2.54
CA VAL A 87 10.69 -24.08 1.58
C VAL A 87 11.63 -23.69 0.45
N ALA A 88 12.49 -24.62 0.04
CA ALA A 88 13.25 -24.49 -1.20
C ALA A 88 14.22 -23.28 -1.29
N ASP A 89 14.64 -22.97 -2.52
CA ASP A 89 15.32 -21.74 -2.93
C ASP A 89 14.33 -20.56 -2.90
N THR A 90 13.90 -20.17 -1.69
CA THR A 90 13.08 -18.98 -1.43
C THR A 90 13.87 -17.98 -0.57
N PRO A 91 14.85 -17.26 -1.12
CA PRO A 91 15.82 -16.58 -0.27
C PRO A 91 15.35 -15.23 0.29
N ILE A 92 14.17 -14.74 -0.14
CA ILE A 92 13.44 -13.68 0.58
C ILE A 92 13.15 -14.09 2.04
N ALA A 93 13.06 -15.39 2.33
CA ALA A 93 12.91 -15.90 3.69
C ALA A 93 14.11 -15.56 4.59
N ASP A 94 15.33 -15.57 4.04
CA ASP A 94 16.55 -15.22 4.76
C ASP A 94 16.56 -13.72 5.13
N GLU A 95 16.10 -12.86 4.22
CA GLU A 95 15.91 -11.43 4.49
C GLU A 95 14.83 -11.19 5.56
N ILE A 96 13.68 -11.86 5.44
CA ILE A 96 12.59 -11.77 6.41
C ILE A 96 13.10 -12.16 7.81
N ALA A 97 13.86 -13.25 7.91
CA ALA A 97 14.49 -13.71 9.16
C ALA A 97 15.44 -12.64 9.74
N THR A 98 16.25 -12.02 8.89
CA THR A 98 17.17 -10.93 9.26
C THR A 98 16.43 -9.72 9.82
N TYR A 99 15.36 -9.28 9.15
CA TYR A 99 14.52 -8.20 9.65
C TYR A 99 13.95 -8.58 11.01
N LEU A 100 13.23 -9.70 11.10
CA LEU A 100 12.57 -10.20 12.32
C LEU A 100 13.54 -10.42 13.49
N GLY A 101 14.83 -10.63 13.22
CA GLY A 101 15.84 -10.94 14.23
C GLY A 101 15.76 -12.38 14.72
N VAL A 102 15.39 -13.30 13.84
CA VAL A 102 15.30 -14.75 14.11
C VAL A 102 16.16 -15.54 13.14
N GLU A 103 16.48 -16.78 13.52
CA GLU A 103 17.11 -17.74 12.62
C GLU A 103 16.06 -18.61 11.93
N LEU A 104 16.35 -19.03 10.70
CA LEU A 104 15.52 -20.00 10.01
C LEU A 104 15.69 -21.37 10.68
N ASN A 105 14.55 -22.02 10.90
CA ASN A 105 14.50 -23.36 11.47
C ASN A 105 14.78 -24.42 10.41
N ASP A 106 15.48 -25.48 10.81
CA ASP A 106 15.93 -26.52 9.90
C ASP A 106 14.77 -27.40 9.43
N MET A 107 14.65 -27.50 8.10
CA MET A 107 13.72 -28.35 7.40
C MET A 107 14.40 -28.83 6.13
N GLU A 108 14.43 -30.15 5.98
CA GLU A 108 15.02 -30.79 4.83
C GLU A 108 13.95 -30.97 3.76
N VAL A 109 14.20 -30.44 2.57
CA VAL A 109 13.38 -30.63 1.37
C VAL A 109 14.29 -31.24 0.31
N LYS A 110 13.95 -32.43 -0.17
CA LYS A 110 14.71 -33.19 -1.17
C LYS A 110 13.78 -33.78 -2.20
N ASN A 111 14.31 -34.10 -3.37
CA ASN A 111 13.64 -34.92 -4.36
C ASN A 111 14.24 -36.33 -4.32
N PHE A 112 13.37 -37.35 -4.35
CA PHE A 112 13.79 -38.70 -4.68
C PHE A 112 14.20 -38.78 -6.16
N ASN A 113 14.86 -39.88 -6.54
CA ASN A 113 15.38 -40.05 -7.91
C ASN A 113 14.28 -40.10 -8.98
N ASP A 114 13.04 -40.40 -8.59
CA ASP A 114 11.84 -40.38 -9.44
C ASP A 114 11.14 -39.01 -9.50
N GLY A 115 11.68 -38.01 -8.81
CA GLY A 115 11.15 -36.65 -8.76
C GLY A 115 10.21 -36.38 -7.59
N GLU A 116 9.79 -37.39 -6.82
CA GLU A 116 8.88 -37.19 -5.69
C GLU A 116 9.52 -36.33 -4.59
N THR A 117 8.72 -35.44 -4.01
CA THR A 117 9.18 -34.53 -2.95
C THR A 117 9.17 -35.20 -1.57
N SER A 118 10.29 -35.13 -0.86
CA SER A 118 10.45 -35.52 0.53
C SER A 118 10.65 -34.29 1.42
N VAL A 119 9.87 -34.19 2.50
CA VAL A 119 9.96 -33.11 3.48
C VAL A 119 10.12 -33.68 4.88
N VAL A 120 11.19 -33.27 5.58
CA VAL A 120 11.46 -33.67 6.96
C VAL A 120 11.73 -32.44 7.82
N VAL A 121 10.87 -32.20 8.80
CA VAL A 121 11.02 -31.11 9.77
C VAL A 121 11.97 -31.59 10.88
N LYS A 122 13.13 -30.94 11.02
CA LYS A 122 14.15 -31.32 12.01
C LYS A 122 13.97 -30.66 13.38
N GLU A 123 13.01 -29.76 13.47
CA GLU A 123 12.76 -28.90 14.62
C GLU A 123 11.47 -29.29 15.36
N ASN A 124 11.47 -29.16 16.70
CA ASN A 124 10.25 -29.36 17.47
C ASN A 124 9.27 -28.19 17.30
N VAL A 125 8.17 -28.45 16.60
CA VAL A 125 7.10 -27.49 16.32
C VAL A 125 5.84 -27.69 17.17
N ARG A 126 5.82 -28.67 18.09
CA ARG A 126 4.65 -29.00 18.90
C ARG A 126 4.20 -27.79 19.72
N GLY A 127 2.93 -27.41 19.56
CA GLY A 127 2.33 -26.28 20.28
C GLY A 127 2.88 -24.90 19.86
N LYS A 128 3.75 -24.83 18.84
CA LYS A 128 4.36 -23.58 18.35
C LYS A 128 3.56 -22.97 17.21
N ARG A 129 3.79 -21.68 16.98
CA ARG A 129 3.30 -20.96 15.81
C ARG A 129 4.38 -21.01 14.74
N VAL A 130 4.05 -21.61 13.61
CA VAL A 130 4.98 -21.83 12.50
C VAL A 130 4.60 -20.95 11.32
N TYR A 131 5.61 -20.38 10.68
CA TYR A 131 5.48 -19.60 9.46
C TYR A 131 6.31 -20.29 8.39
N ILE A 132 5.68 -20.61 7.26
CA ILE A 132 6.33 -21.31 6.14
C ILE A 132 6.37 -20.34 4.97
N VAL A 133 7.56 -19.91 4.58
CA VAL A 133 7.76 -18.99 3.45
C VAL A 133 8.03 -19.80 2.18
N SER A 134 7.17 -19.67 1.18
CA SER A 134 7.33 -20.32 -0.13
C SER A 134 6.59 -19.57 -1.23
N SER A 135 7.29 -19.20 -2.29
CA SER A 135 6.66 -18.70 -3.51
C SER A 135 6.28 -19.87 -4.42
N THR A 136 5.01 -19.97 -4.81
CA THR A 136 4.47 -21.11 -5.59
C THR A 136 4.68 -20.91 -7.09
N THR A 137 5.95 -20.78 -7.50
CA THR A 137 6.36 -20.49 -8.87
C THR A 137 6.17 -21.68 -9.82
N THR A 138 6.37 -22.89 -9.31
CA THR A 138 6.22 -24.17 -10.01
C THR A 138 5.28 -25.13 -9.25
N VAL A 139 4.89 -26.22 -9.90
CA VAL A 139 4.08 -27.30 -9.29
C VAL A 139 4.85 -27.96 -8.14
N ASP A 140 6.14 -28.20 -8.31
CA ASP A 140 6.98 -28.81 -7.26
C ASP A 140 7.01 -27.92 -6.02
N ARG A 141 7.16 -26.59 -6.17
CA ARG A 141 7.11 -25.65 -5.03
C ARG A 141 5.77 -25.67 -4.31
N LEU A 142 4.68 -25.83 -5.05
CA LEU A 142 3.35 -26.00 -4.46
C LEU A 142 3.28 -27.33 -3.67
N MET A 143 3.75 -28.43 -4.24
CA MET A 143 3.76 -29.74 -3.55
C MET A 143 4.64 -29.73 -2.31
N GLU A 144 5.84 -29.14 -2.37
CA GLU A 144 6.72 -28.94 -1.22
C GLU A 144 6.03 -28.14 -0.11
N LEU A 145 5.33 -27.05 -0.44
CA LEU A 145 4.57 -26.27 0.53
C LEU A 145 3.44 -27.08 1.16
N LEU A 146 2.67 -27.82 0.36
CA LEU A 146 1.57 -28.66 0.84
C LEU A 146 2.06 -29.75 1.79
N LEU A 147 3.14 -30.43 1.42
CA LEU A 147 3.76 -31.47 2.25
C LEU A 147 4.38 -30.88 3.52
N ALA A 148 5.00 -29.71 3.46
CA ALA A 148 5.50 -29.00 4.63
C ALA A 148 4.37 -28.64 5.61
N ILE A 149 3.26 -28.09 5.12
CA ILE A 149 2.06 -27.81 5.94
C ILE A 149 1.55 -29.10 6.60
N SER A 150 1.42 -30.19 5.82
CA SER A 150 0.96 -31.49 6.31
C SER A 150 1.87 -32.05 7.40
N ALA A 151 3.20 -31.99 7.20
CA ALA A 151 4.19 -32.45 8.17
C ALA A 151 4.11 -31.65 9.48
N MET A 152 4.01 -30.32 9.40
CA MET A 152 3.87 -29.45 10.58
C MET A 152 2.56 -29.71 11.33
N ARG A 153 1.46 -29.96 10.61
CA ARG A 153 0.17 -30.29 11.20
C ARG A 153 0.23 -31.61 11.97
N ARG A 154 0.82 -32.66 11.37
CA ARG A 154 1.03 -33.97 12.02
C ARG A 154 2.00 -33.88 13.21
N ALA A 155 2.98 -32.99 13.14
CA ALA A 155 3.87 -32.65 14.25
C ALA A 155 3.21 -31.80 15.35
N SER A 156 1.88 -31.59 15.30
CA SER A 156 1.09 -30.89 16.31
C SER A 156 1.45 -29.41 16.48
N ALA A 157 1.78 -28.72 15.37
CA ALA A 157 1.88 -27.27 15.37
C ALA A 157 0.56 -26.62 15.82
N LYS A 158 0.65 -25.55 16.62
CA LYS A 158 -0.54 -24.85 17.16
C LYS A 158 -1.23 -23.99 16.11
N LYS A 159 -0.43 -23.28 15.29
CA LYS A 159 -0.93 -22.46 14.19
C LYS A 159 0.08 -22.48 13.05
N ILE A 160 -0.39 -22.71 11.83
CA ILE A 160 0.40 -22.79 10.60
C ILE A 160 0.02 -21.62 9.69
N THR A 161 0.95 -20.69 9.49
CA THR A 161 0.79 -19.57 8.56
C THR A 161 1.61 -19.84 7.30
N ALA A 162 0.94 -19.92 6.15
CA ALA A 162 1.63 -19.97 4.86
C ALA A 162 1.89 -18.54 4.37
N VAL A 163 3.16 -18.18 4.23
CA VAL A 163 3.60 -16.90 3.67
C VAL A 163 3.99 -17.18 2.21
N ILE A 164 3.16 -16.71 1.29
CA ILE A 164 3.22 -17.01 -0.14
C ILE A 164 3.45 -15.70 -0.92
N PRO A 165 4.69 -15.19 -1.02
CA PRO A 165 4.98 -13.92 -1.68
C PRO A 165 4.50 -13.87 -3.13
N PHE A 166 4.53 -15.00 -3.84
CA PHE A 166 3.89 -15.16 -5.15
C PHE A 166 2.94 -16.34 -5.15
N TYR A 167 1.66 -16.07 -5.39
CA TYR A 167 0.59 -17.06 -5.50
C TYR A 167 0.45 -17.53 -6.96
N GLY A 168 0.97 -18.72 -7.26
CA GLY A 168 0.82 -19.39 -8.54
C GLY A 168 -0.65 -19.67 -8.88
N TYR A 169 -0.94 -19.88 -10.16
CA TYR A 169 -2.31 -20.09 -10.67
C TYR A 169 -3.29 -18.92 -10.47
N ALA A 170 -2.87 -17.79 -9.88
CA ALA A 170 -3.74 -16.63 -9.63
C ALA A 170 -4.37 -16.00 -10.88
N ARG A 171 -3.83 -16.26 -12.09
CA ARG A 171 -4.41 -15.82 -13.38
C ARG A 171 -5.64 -16.65 -13.80
N MET A 172 -5.90 -17.77 -13.13
CA MET A 172 -7.01 -18.68 -13.40
C MET A 172 -8.02 -18.58 -12.25
N ASP A 173 -8.51 -17.37 -12.00
CA ASP A 173 -9.45 -17.02 -10.92
C ASP A 173 -10.92 -17.00 -11.36
N LEU A 174 -11.19 -17.08 -12.66
CA LEU A 174 -12.53 -17.20 -13.21
C LEU A 174 -12.53 -18.01 -14.51
N MET A 175 -13.70 -18.54 -14.90
CA MET A 175 -13.87 -19.25 -16.17
C MET A 175 -14.09 -18.24 -17.30
N HIS A 176 -13.27 -18.29 -18.36
CA HIS A 176 -13.39 -17.37 -19.49
C HIS A 176 -14.12 -18.00 -20.68
N LYS A 177 -13.80 -19.25 -21.02
CA LYS A 177 -14.35 -19.94 -22.22
C LYS A 177 -15.30 -21.10 -21.88
N GLY A 178 -15.52 -21.36 -20.59
CA GLY A 178 -16.27 -22.51 -20.09
C GLY A 178 -15.47 -23.82 -20.17
N ARG A 179 -15.76 -24.77 -19.27
CA ARG A 179 -15.01 -26.05 -19.09
C ARG A 179 -13.52 -25.86 -18.74
N GLU A 180 -13.21 -24.78 -18.05
CA GLU A 180 -11.87 -24.48 -17.52
C GLU A 180 -11.90 -24.59 -15.99
N PRO A 181 -10.81 -25.01 -15.34
CA PRO A 181 -10.74 -25.00 -13.88
C PRO A 181 -10.64 -23.57 -13.34
N ILE A 182 -11.11 -23.37 -12.11
CA ILE A 182 -10.79 -22.17 -11.33
C ILE A 182 -9.59 -22.54 -10.44
N ALA A 183 -8.42 -22.69 -11.08
CA ALA A 183 -7.26 -23.29 -10.44
C ALA A 183 -6.83 -22.53 -9.18
N ALA A 184 -6.98 -21.19 -9.14
CA ALA A 184 -6.70 -20.42 -7.92
C ALA A 184 -7.59 -20.84 -6.73
N ALA A 185 -8.86 -21.20 -6.97
CA ALA A 185 -9.75 -21.71 -5.92
C ALA A 185 -9.39 -23.16 -5.54
N ASP A 186 -8.95 -23.97 -6.51
CA ASP A 186 -8.50 -25.34 -6.25
C ASP A 186 -7.23 -25.35 -5.39
N ILE A 187 -6.25 -24.47 -5.67
CA ILE A 187 -5.05 -24.30 -4.84
C ILE A 187 -5.43 -23.86 -3.42
N ALA A 188 -6.37 -22.92 -3.26
CA ALA A 188 -6.87 -22.52 -1.94
C ALA A 188 -7.40 -23.75 -1.18
N ARG A 189 -8.29 -24.54 -1.78
CA ARG A 189 -8.84 -25.77 -1.17
C ARG A 189 -7.78 -26.79 -0.80
N MET A 190 -6.74 -26.95 -1.61
CA MET A 190 -5.61 -27.83 -1.30
C MET A 190 -4.86 -27.37 -0.04
N LEU A 191 -4.53 -26.08 0.06
CA LEU A 191 -3.88 -25.50 1.24
C LEU A 191 -4.72 -25.66 2.50
N GLU A 192 -6.03 -25.44 2.40
CA GLU A 192 -6.97 -25.67 3.51
C GLU A 192 -6.99 -27.13 3.96
N THR A 193 -7.03 -28.04 2.99
CA THR A 193 -7.11 -29.49 3.26
C THR A 193 -5.84 -29.99 3.95
N MET A 194 -4.68 -29.44 3.60
CA MET A 194 -3.42 -29.73 4.31
C MET A 194 -3.38 -29.15 5.73
N GLY A 195 -4.28 -28.21 6.04
CA GLY A 195 -4.45 -27.64 7.37
C GLY A 195 -3.69 -26.34 7.57
N VAL A 196 -3.69 -25.44 6.59
CA VAL A 196 -3.25 -24.04 6.83
C VAL A 196 -4.26 -23.30 7.72
N ASP A 197 -3.79 -22.47 8.65
CA ASP A 197 -4.66 -21.67 9.54
C ASP A 197 -4.70 -20.18 9.16
N HIS A 198 -3.79 -19.72 8.30
CA HIS A 198 -3.62 -18.33 7.91
C HIS A 198 -2.78 -18.25 6.64
N VAL A 199 -3.17 -17.44 5.67
CA VAL A 199 -2.37 -17.17 4.47
C VAL A 199 -1.95 -15.70 4.43
N VAL A 200 -0.68 -15.44 4.12
CA VAL A 200 -0.18 -14.11 3.80
C VAL A 200 0.31 -14.16 2.37
N SER A 201 -0.16 -13.27 1.50
CA SER A 201 0.31 -13.18 0.11
C SER A 201 0.64 -11.74 -0.26
N VAL A 202 1.30 -11.53 -1.40
CA VAL A 202 1.62 -10.19 -1.91
C VAL A 202 0.93 -10.02 -3.25
N ASP A 203 0.15 -8.95 -3.39
CA ASP A 203 -0.56 -8.52 -4.61
C ASP A 203 -1.16 -9.64 -5.45
N LEU A 204 -2.10 -10.38 -4.84
CA LEU A 204 -2.93 -11.34 -5.58
C LEU A 204 -3.48 -10.71 -6.86
N HIS A 205 -3.47 -11.49 -7.95
CA HIS A 205 -3.90 -11.06 -9.28
C HIS A 205 -5.29 -10.40 -9.25
N SER A 206 -6.15 -10.98 -8.42
CA SER A 206 -7.54 -10.60 -8.19
C SER A 206 -7.81 -10.59 -6.69
N ALA A 207 -8.52 -9.57 -6.20
CA ALA A 207 -8.84 -9.45 -4.77
C ALA A 207 -9.81 -10.55 -4.31
N GLN A 208 -10.59 -11.09 -5.24
CA GLN A 208 -11.59 -12.13 -5.03
C GLN A 208 -10.97 -13.45 -4.57
N ILE A 209 -9.68 -13.69 -4.85
CA ILE A 209 -8.94 -14.87 -4.38
C ILE A 209 -8.94 -14.96 -2.85
N GLU A 210 -9.00 -13.83 -2.15
CA GLU A 210 -9.13 -13.80 -0.68
C GLU A 210 -10.41 -14.53 -0.22
N GLY A 211 -11.49 -14.44 -1.01
CA GLY A 211 -12.76 -15.11 -0.76
C GLY A 211 -12.81 -16.59 -1.18
N PHE A 212 -11.75 -17.14 -1.78
CA PHE A 212 -11.65 -18.57 -2.06
C PHE A 212 -11.32 -19.40 -0.82
N PHE A 213 -10.76 -18.76 0.20
CA PHE A 213 -10.52 -19.37 1.50
C PHE A 213 -11.75 -19.26 2.39
N LYS A 214 -11.92 -20.25 3.27
CA LYS A 214 -12.97 -20.32 4.27
C LYS A 214 -12.87 -19.15 5.23
N PRO A 215 -14.00 -18.67 5.80
CA PRO A 215 -14.00 -17.58 6.76
C PRO A 215 -13.10 -17.78 7.99
N GLN A 216 -12.78 -19.03 8.34
CA GLN A 216 -11.91 -19.36 9.47
C GLN A 216 -10.41 -19.20 9.17
N ILE A 217 -10.05 -19.10 7.89
CA ILE A 217 -8.66 -19.00 7.40
C ILE A 217 -8.48 -17.57 6.87
N PRO A 218 -8.02 -16.63 7.71
CA PRO A 218 -7.77 -15.27 7.26
C PRO A 218 -6.68 -15.23 6.19
N VAL A 219 -6.89 -14.36 5.21
CA VAL A 219 -5.94 -14.08 4.13
C VAL A 219 -5.53 -12.63 4.22
N ASP A 220 -4.25 -12.38 4.47
CA ASP A 220 -3.68 -11.04 4.40
C ASP A 220 -2.99 -10.85 3.04
N ASN A 221 -3.64 -10.13 2.13
CA ASN A 221 -3.11 -9.78 0.82
C ASN A 221 -2.39 -8.43 0.86
N LEU A 222 -1.07 -8.48 0.88
CA LEU A 222 -0.18 -7.34 1.02
C LEU A 222 -0.03 -6.61 -0.31
N ARG A 223 -0.40 -5.33 -0.33
CA ARG A 223 -0.27 -4.49 -1.52
C ARG A 223 1.12 -3.86 -1.60
N ALA A 224 1.86 -4.17 -2.65
CA ALA A 224 3.22 -3.75 -2.93
C ALA A 224 3.30 -2.46 -3.78
N PHE A 225 2.19 -1.90 -4.27
CA PHE A 225 2.22 -0.60 -4.97
C PHE A 225 2.90 0.55 -4.18
N PRO A 226 2.88 0.63 -2.83
CA PRO A 226 3.62 1.67 -2.11
C PRO A 226 5.13 1.58 -2.32
N VAL A 227 5.66 0.35 -2.55
CA VAL A 227 7.08 0.12 -2.88
C VAL A 227 7.49 0.99 -4.07
N GLY A 228 6.76 0.80 -5.17
CA GLY A 228 7.07 1.42 -6.44
C GLY A 228 6.77 2.91 -6.39
N ALA A 229 5.66 3.32 -5.77
CA ALA A 229 5.31 4.73 -5.67
C ALA A 229 6.40 5.53 -4.94
N VAL A 230 6.95 5.00 -3.83
CA VAL A 230 8.07 5.65 -3.13
C VAL A 230 9.33 5.64 -4.00
N TYR A 231 9.68 4.51 -4.62
CA TYR A 231 10.84 4.44 -5.51
C TYR A 231 10.79 5.51 -6.61
N PHE A 232 9.65 5.65 -7.29
CA PHE A 232 9.46 6.62 -8.37
C PHE A 232 9.43 8.06 -7.85
N SER A 233 8.91 8.31 -6.64
CA SER A 233 8.96 9.65 -6.03
C SER A 233 10.38 10.13 -5.70
N GLU A 234 11.31 9.20 -5.49
CA GLU A 234 12.74 9.51 -5.27
C GLU A 234 13.49 9.77 -6.58
N GLN A 235 12.87 9.52 -7.73
CA GLN A 235 13.45 9.82 -9.04
C GLN A 235 13.08 11.23 -9.47
N SER A 236 13.93 11.85 -10.30
CA SER A 236 13.64 13.13 -10.94
C SER A 236 12.61 12.96 -12.07
N LEU A 237 11.34 12.87 -11.71
CA LEU A 237 10.21 12.88 -12.65
C LEU A 237 9.87 14.32 -13.03
N GLY A 238 9.60 14.57 -14.31
CA GLY A 238 9.21 15.89 -14.83
C GLY A 238 7.71 16.08 -14.81
N LYS A 239 7.00 15.40 -15.71
CA LYS A 239 5.52 15.41 -15.78
C LYS A 239 5.02 13.98 -15.71
N PRO A 240 4.95 13.38 -14.51
CA PRO A 240 4.60 11.98 -14.38
C PRO A 240 3.15 11.72 -14.81
N ILE A 241 2.91 10.55 -15.42
CA ILE A 241 1.58 10.00 -15.68
C ILE A 241 1.60 8.50 -15.42
N VAL A 242 0.61 8.00 -14.71
CA VAL A 242 0.48 6.57 -14.45
C VAL A 242 -0.34 5.94 -15.57
N VAL A 243 0.10 4.79 -16.09
CA VAL A 243 -0.52 4.11 -17.22
C VAL A 243 -0.93 2.69 -16.83
N ALA A 244 -2.19 2.33 -17.05
CA ALA A 244 -2.62 0.94 -16.99
C ALA A 244 -2.38 0.25 -18.35
N PRO A 245 -1.71 -0.92 -18.41
CA PRO A 245 -1.42 -1.60 -19.68
C PRO A 245 -2.66 -2.22 -20.34
N HIS A 246 -3.74 -2.42 -19.58
CA HIS A 246 -5.03 -2.93 -20.05
C HIS A 246 -6.15 -2.53 -19.07
N SER A 247 -7.41 -2.69 -19.49
CA SER A 247 -8.61 -2.32 -18.72
C SER A 247 -8.66 -2.94 -17.31
N ALA A 248 -8.31 -4.22 -17.18
CA ALA A 248 -8.31 -4.90 -15.88
C ALA A 248 -7.28 -4.33 -14.87
N ALA A 249 -6.25 -3.59 -15.32
CA ALA A 249 -5.25 -2.99 -14.46
C ALA A 249 -5.58 -1.55 -14.02
N VAL A 250 -6.68 -0.96 -14.50
CA VAL A 250 -7.03 0.45 -14.25
C VAL A 250 -7.17 0.76 -12.76
N ASN A 251 -7.87 -0.08 -11.99
CA ASN A 251 -8.05 0.12 -10.54
C ASN A 251 -6.71 0.09 -9.79
N ARG A 252 -5.78 -0.76 -10.23
CA ARG A 252 -4.44 -0.87 -9.65
C ARG A 252 -3.59 0.34 -9.96
N ALA A 253 -3.60 0.76 -11.23
CA ALA A 253 -2.92 1.97 -11.69
C ALA A 253 -3.47 3.22 -10.98
N ALA A 254 -4.79 3.31 -10.77
CA ALA A 254 -5.40 4.39 -10.00
C ALA A 254 -4.92 4.42 -8.54
N THR A 255 -4.84 3.26 -7.88
CA THR A 255 -4.35 3.16 -6.50
C THR A 255 -2.87 3.54 -6.38
N PHE A 256 -2.05 3.10 -7.35
CA PHE A 256 -0.64 3.49 -7.46
C PHE A 256 -0.50 5.00 -7.67
N ARG A 257 -1.26 5.57 -8.62
CA ARG A 257 -1.32 7.02 -8.89
C ARG A 257 -1.67 7.81 -7.63
N ASP A 258 -2.72 7.42 -6.91
CA ASP A 258 -3.15 8.13 -5.70
C ASP A 258 -2.07 8.10 -4.61
N THR A 259 -1.29 7.01 -4.56
CA THR A 259 -0.17 6.90 -3.64
C THR A 259 0.99 7.80 -4.08
N LEU A 260 1.34 7.77 -5.36
CA LEU A 260 2.39 8.61 -5.94
C LEU A 260 2.07 10.10 -5.80
N SER A 261 0.83 10.51 -6.08
CA SER A 261 0.36 11.88 -5.91
C SER A 261 0.50 12.38 -4.47
N ARG A 262 0.16 11.54 -3.48
CA ARG A 262 0.33 11.90 -2.07
C ARG A 262 1.80 12.00 -1.67
N THR A 263 2.66 11.17 -2.24
CA THR A 263 4.10 11.20 -1.94
C THR A 263 4.79 12.41 -2.57
N LEU A 264 4.38 12.80 -3.79
CA LEU A 264 4.89 13.98 -4.50
C LEU A 264 4.23 15.30 -4.09
N ASP A 265 3.09 15.24 -3.39
CA ASP A 265 2.24 16.41 -3.09
C ASP A 265 1.74 17.13 -4.36
N GLU A 266 1.59 16.39 -5.47
CA GLU A 266 1.15 16.88 -6.78
C GLU A 266 0.11 15.92 -7.40
N PHE A 267 -0.86 16.45 -8.14
CA PHE A 267 -1.80 15.61 -8.88
C PHE A 267 -1.12 14.92 -10.07
N VAL A 268 -1.18 13.60 -10.10
CA VAL A 268 -0.61 12.77 -11.17
C VAL A 268 -1.78 12.24 -12.02
N PRO A 269 -1.83 12.48 -13.34
CA PRO A 269 -2.89 11.96 -14.20
C PRO A 269 -2.82 10.43 -14.38
N LEU A 270 -3.93 9.87 -14.86
CA LEU A 270 -4.06 8.45 -15.25
C LEU A 270 -4.31 8.34 -16.75
N ALA A 271 -3.66 7.38 -17.40
CA ALA A 271 -3.97 6.92 -18.75
C ALA A 271 -4.11 5.40 -18.76
N PHE A 272 -4.68 4.84 -19.81
CA PHE A 272 -4.74 3.39 -20.00
C PHE A 272 -4.75 3.02 -21.46
N VAL A 273 -4.25 1.82 -21.76
CA VAL A 273 -4.28 1.25 -23.12
C VAL A 273 -5.42 0.25 -23.20
N ILE A 274 -6.30 0.41 -24.18
CA ILE A 274 -7.35 -0.55 -24.51
C ILE A 274 -6.82 -1.44 -25.63
N ARG A 275 -6.91 -2.76 -25.43
CA ARG A 275 -6.70 -3.73 -26.50
C ARG A 275 -8.04 -4.37 -26.81
N LYS A 276 -8.48 -4.24 -28.06
CA LYS A 276 -9.64 -5.00 -28.53
C LYS A 276 -9.20 -6.47 -28.59
N HIS A 277 -9.99 -7.37 -28.01
CA HIS A 277 -9.84 -8.80 -28.26
C HIS A 277 -10.22 -9.04 -29.74
N GLN A 278 -9.27 -8.86 -30.65
CA GLN A 278 -9.43 -9.16 -32.07
C GLN A 278 -8.40 -10.21 -32.50
N LEU A 279 -8.73 -10.88 -33.60
CA LEU A 279 -8.04 -12.04 -34.18
C LEU A 279 -6.57 -11.75 -34.58
N ASP A 280 -6.17 -10.47 -34.70
CA ASP A 280 -4.79 -10.06 -34.94
C ASP A 280 -4.10 -9.64 -33.64
N GLU A 281 -3.16 -10.46 -33.17
CA GLU A 281 -2.34 -10.16 -31.99
C GLU A 281 -1.45 -8.91 -32.15
N ASP A 282 -1.30 -8.40 -33.38
CA ASP A 282 -0.34 -7.35 -33.76
C ASP A 282 -0.91 -5.93 -33.88
N GLN A 283 -2.22 -5.71 -33.69
CA GLN A 283 -2.74 -4.33 -33.70
C GLN A 283 -2.26 -3.52 -32.48
N PRO A 284 -1.79 -2.28 -32.68
CA PRO A 284 -1.42 -1.40 -31.58
C PRO A 284 -2.65 -1.07 -30.73
N GLY A 285 -2.51 -1.18 -29.40
CA GLY A 285 -3.58 -0.82 -28.47
C GLY A 285 -3.95 0.66 -28.57
N GLU A 286 -5.22 0.97 -28.34
CA GLU A 286 -5.76 2.34 -28.34
C GLU A 286 -5.44 3.02 -27.01
N LEU A 287 -4.75 4.16 -27.05
CA LEU A 287 -4.40 4.92 -25.85
C LEU A 287 -5.54 5.87 -25.46
N VAL A 288 -5.98 5.78 -24.21
CA VAL A 288 -6.89 6.75 -23.59
C VAL A 288 -6.12 7.59 -22.58
N GLY A 289 -6.06 8.90 -22.84
CA GLY A 289 -5.33 9.89 -22.06
C GLY A 289 -4.16 10.51 -22.82
N ASP A 290 -3.81 11.75 -22.48
CA ASP A 290 -2.69 12.47 -23.13
C ASP A 290 -1.37 12.16 -22.41
N VAL A 291 -0.44 11.53 -23.14
CA VAL A 291 0.90 11.14 -22.67
C VAL A 291 2.02 12.01 -23.27
N ARG A 292 1.68 12.98 -24.12
CA ARG A 292 2.67 13.73 -24.90
C ARG A 292 3.59 14.56 -23.99
N GLY A 293 4.90 14.34 -24.11
CA GLY A 293 5.93 14.99 -23.31
C GLY A 293 5.93 14.59 -21.82
N LYS A 294 5.20 13.54 -21.42
CA LYS A 294 5.09 13.07 -20.04
C LYS A 294 5.99 11.87 -19.75
N ASP A 295 6.33 11.67 -18.48
CA ASP A 295 7.01 10.47 -18.01
C ASP A 295 5.98 9.41 -17.65
N CYS A 296 5.86 8.39 -18.48
CA CYS A 296 4.88 7.34 -18.30
C CYS A 296 5.41 6.27 -17.34
N ILE A 297 4.59 5.90 -16.35
CA ILE A 297 4.86 4.81 -15.43
C ILE A 297 3.78 3.75 -15.64
N VAL A 298 4.11 2.67 -16.33
CA VAL A 298 3.21 1.53 -16.57
C VAL A 298 3.13 0.69 -15.30
N VAL A 299 1.92 0.43 -14.79
CA VAL A 299 1.74 -0.32 -13.53
C VAL A 299 0.97 -1.62 -13.78
N ASP A 300 1.57 -2.75 -13.39
CA ASP A 300 0.95 -4.07 -13.48
C ASP A 300 1.26 -4.95 -12.26
N THR A 301 0.59 -6.08 -12.13
CA THR A 301 0.88 -7.12 -11.13
C THR A 301 2.08 -7.97 -11.50
N LEU A 302 2.22 -8.37 -12.76
CA LEU A 302 3.12 -9.44 -13.16
C LEU A 302 3.75 -9.12 -14.52
N VAL A 303 5.06 -9.33 -14.63
CA VAL A 303 5.75 -9.47 -15.90
C VAL A 303 6.13 -10.92 -16.10
N ASP A 304 5.57 -11.54 -17.15
CA ASP A 304 5.83 -12.92 -17.53
C ASP A 304 6.78 -12.99 -18.74
N THR A 305 6.26 -12.87 -19.96
CA THR A 305 7.07 -12.83 -21.21
C THR A 305 7.54 -11.43 -21.60
N GLY A 306 7.02 -10.38 -20.95
CA GLY A 306 7.31 -8.98 -21.29
C GLY A 306 6.57 -8.42 -22.51
N SER A 307 5.91 -9.27 -23.31
CA SER A 307 5.19 -8.89 -24.55
C SER A 307 4.17 -7.76 -24.36
N THR A 308 3.31 -7.86 -23.34
CA THR A 308 2.32 -6.81 -23.03
C THR A 308 3.01 -5.50 -22.68
N LEU A 309 4.09 -5.54 -21.90
CA LEU A 309 4.79 -4.34 -21.49
C LEU A 309 5.48 -3.67 -22.69
N THR A 310 6.16 -4.44 -23.55
CA THR A 310 6.85 -3.89 -24.74
C THR A 310 5.87 -3.32 -25.75
N LYS A 311 4.73 -3.98 -26.00
CA LYS A 311 3.65 -3.43 -26.84
C LYS A 311 3.11 -2.12 -26.27
N THR A 312 2.87 -2.05 -24.97
CA THR A 312 2.43 -0.80 -24.30
C THR A 312 3.49 0.30 -24.40
N ALA A 313 4.77 -0.01 -24.19
CA ALA A 313 5.85 0.97 -24.30
C ALA A 313 5.94 1.57 -25.71
N LYS A 314 5.80 0.74 -26.75
CA LYS A 314 5.74 1.19 -28.15
C LYS A 314 4.57 2.15 -28.41
N VAL A 315 3.36 1.81 -27.94
CA VAL A 315 2.19 2.68 -28.06
C VAL A 315 2.42 4.02 -27.38
N LEU A 316 3.01 4.03 -26.18
CA LEU A 316 3.29 5.25 -25.43
C LEU A 316 4.33 6.14 -26.12
N LYS A 317 5.45 5.58 -26.58
CA LYS A 317 6.47 6.33 -27.33
C LYS A 317 5.91 6.87 -28.66
N ALA A 318 5.12 6.07 -29.39
CA ALA A 318 4.48 6.51 -30.64
C ALA A 318 3.51 7.70 -30.43
N ASN A 319 2.90 7.82 -29.25
CA ASN A 319 2.04 8.94 -28.86
C ASN A 319 2.80 10.11 -28.20
N GLY A 320 4.14 10.09 -28.24
CA GLY A 320 4.98 11.19 -27.80
C GLY A 320 5.35 11.19 -26.31
N ALA A 321 5.28 10.05 -25.62
CA ALA A 321 5.79 9.92 -24.25
C ALA A 321 7.29 10.27 -24.19
N ARG A 322 7.70 11.04 -23.16
CA ARG A 322 9.10 11.43 -22.95
C ARG A 322 9.91 10.23 -22.49
N THR A 323 9.51 9.64 -21.38
CA THR A 323 10.08 8.40 -20.84
C THR A 323 8.98 7.37 -20.59
N VAL A 324 9.32 6.09 -20.65
CA VAL A 324 8.44 4.98 -20.30
C VAL A 324 9.18 4.08 -19.33
N SER A 325 8.77 4.14 -18.07
CA SER A 325 9.17 3.21 -17.03
C SER A 325 8.01 2.28 -16.67
N ALA A 326 8.30 1.17 -16.00
CA ALA A 326 7.29 0.24 -15.54
C ALA A 326 7.52 -0.20 -14.11
N PHE A 327 6.43 -0.51 -13.41
CA PHE A 327 6.41 -1.18 -12.12
C PHE A 327 5.55 -2.45 -12.22
N ALA A 328 6.15 -3.60 -11.91
CA ALA A 328 5.42 -4.85 -11.79
C ALA A 328 5.78 -5.54 -10.49
N VAL A 329 4.80 -5.98 -9.72
CA VAL A 329 5.09 -6.60 -8.42
C VAL A 329 5.86 -7.90 -8.62
N HIS A 330 5.34 -8.80 -9.42
CA HIS A 330 5.90 -10.12 -9.65
C HIS A 330 6.70 -10.15 -10.96
N ALA A 331 7.90 -10.72 -10.89
CA ALA A 331 8.80 -10.86 -12.03
C ALA A 331 9.06 -12.35 -12.31
N ARG A 332 8.27 -12.94 -13.22
CA ARG A 332 8.40 -14.37 -13.57
C ARG A 332 9.45 -14.62 -14.65
N TYR A 333 9.66 -13.64 -15.54
CA TYR A 333 10.64 -13.67 -16.62
C TYR A 333 10.71 -15.01 -17.39
N SER A 334 9.56 -15.50 -17.86
CA SER A 334 9.54 -16.75 -18.63
C SER A 334 10.02 -16.57 -20.08
N ALA A 335 10.38 -17.67 -20.74
CA ALA A 335 10.89 -17.69 -22.10
C ALA A 335 12.09 -16.71 -22.27
N HIS A 336 12.03 -15.80 -23.26
CA HIS A 336 13.07 -14.80 -23.52
C HIS A 336 12.71 -13.42 -22.97
N ALA A 337 12.01 -13.34 -21.83
CA ALA A 337 11.52 -12.08 -21.28
C ALA A 337 12.63 -11.05 -21.03
N VAL A 338 13.74 -11.45 -20.40
CA VAL A 338 14.84 -10.52 -20.08
C VAL A 338 15.45 -9.94 -21.35
N GLN A 339 15.70 -10.78 -22.36
CA GLN A 339 16.18 -10.34 -23.68
C GLN A 339 15.17 -9.40 -24.36
N THR A 340 13.89 -9.76 -24.34
CA THR A 340 12.79 -8.97 -24.92
C THR A 340 12.71 -7.57 -24.29
N LEU A 341 12.89 -7.49 -22.96
CA LEU A 341 12.88 -6.23 -22.21
C LEU A 341 14.15 -5.42 -22.41
N HIS A 342 15.31 -6.09 -22.52
CA HIS A 342 16.58 -5.48 -22.85
C HIS A 342 16.52 -4.79 -24.23
N ASP A 343 16.05 -5.52 -25.23
CA ASP A 343 16.02 -5.10 -26.64
C ASP A 343 14.93 -4.06 -26.94
N CYS A 344 13.93 -3.93 -26.06
CA CYS A 344 12.91 -2.90 -26.16
C CYS A 344 13.50 -1.52 -25.89
N LYS A 345 13.80 -0.77 -26.96
CA LYS A 345 14.34 0.59 -26.89
C LYS A 345 13.37 1.59 -26.28
N GLU A 346 12.07 1.31 -26.40
CA GLU A 346 11.00 2.18 -25.90
C GLU A 346 10.84 2.11 -24.39
N LEU A 347 11.35 1.06 -23.74
CA LEU A 347 11.33 0.89 -22.29
C LEU A 347 12.64 1.42 -21.68
N ASP A 348 12.52 2.44 -20.84
CA ASP A 348 13.64 3.10 -20.17
C ASP A 348 14.07 2.33 -18.90
N LYS A 349 13.09 1.88 -18.10
CA LYS A 349 13.35 1.17 -16.83
C LYS A 349 12.19 0.25 -16.44
N LEU A 350 12.49 -0.92 -15.90
CA LEU A 350 11.52 -1.82 -15.27
C LEU A 350 11.89 -2.01 -13.79
N VAL A 351 10.96 -1.67 -12.91
CA VAL A 351 11.09 -1.85 -11.46
C VAL A 351 10.21 -3.02 -11.04
N THR A 352 10.79 -3.99 -10.32
CA THR A 352 10.09 -5.18 -9.84
C THR A 352 10.34 -5.45 -8.37
N THR A 353 9.70 -6.48 -7.80
CA THR A 353 10.00 -6.93 -6.42
C THR A 353 10.60 -8.32 -6.37
N ASN A 354 11.26 -8.66 -5.27
CA ASN A 354 11.84 -10.00 -5.01
C ASN A 354 10.81 -11.07 -4.57
N THR A 355 9.52 -10.89 -4.89
CA THR A 355 8.46 -11.88 -4.57
C THR A 355 8.65 -13.22 -5.32
N ILE A 356 9.29 -13.18 -6.49
CA ILE A 356 9.69 -14.37 -7.25
C ILE A 356 11.22 -14.45 -7.22
N PRO A 357 11.82 -15.56 -6.74
CA PRO A 357 13.26 -15.77 -6.85
C PRO A 357 13.71 -15.73 -8.31
N THR A 358 14.74 -14.95 -8.59
CA THR A 358 15.33 -14.87 -9.94
C THR A 358 16.60 -15.72 -9.95
N HIS A 359 16.63 -16.77 -10.78
CA HIS A 359 17.78 -17.69 -10.85
C HIS A 359 18.87 -17.24 -11.84
N MET A 360 18.73 -16.06 -12.44
CA MET A 360 19.71 -15.48 -13.35
C MET A 360 20.83 -14.77 -12.59
N ASN A 361 22.05 -14.81 -13.14
CA ASN A 361 23.17 -14.04 -12.62
C ASN A 361 22.99 -12.54 -12.90
N VAL A 362 23.64 -11.69 -12.11
CA VAL A 362 23.62 -10.22 -12.27
C VAL A 362 24.01 -9.78 -13.67
N ASN A 363 25.02 -10.45 -14.23
CA ASN A 363 25.56 -10.14 -15.54
C ASN A 363 24.62 -10.54 -16.68
N GLU A 364 23.65 -11.42 -16.42
CA GLU A 364 22.60 -11.82 -17.36
C GLU A 364 21.36 -10.93 -17.24
N MET A 365 21.26 -10.14 -16.16
CA MET A 365 20.15 -9.22 -15.95
C MET A 365 20.33 -7.96 -16.79
N SER A 366 19.24 -7.50 -17.40
CA SER A 366 19.25 -6.22 -18.11
C SER A 366 19.53 -5.07 -17.13
N PRO A 367 20.40 -4.10 -17.49
CA PRO A 367 20.65 -2.91 -16.65
C PRO A 367 19.41 -2.02 -16.49
N LYS A 368 18.38 -2.23 -17.31
CA LYS A 368 17.07 -1.56 -17.19
C LYS A 368 16.24 -2.09 -16.03
N ILE A 369 16.56 -3.26 -15.49
CA ILE A 369 15.76 -3.96 -14.47
C ILE A 369 16.31 -3.62 -13.08
N VAL A 370 15.42 -3.14 -12.21
CA VAL A 370 15.71 -2.87 -10.79
C VAL A 370 14.76 -3.72 -9.95
N THR A 371 15.29 -4.52 -9.03
CA THR A 371 14.49 -5.35 -8.12
C THR A 371 14.54 -4.78 -6.71
N LEU A 372 13.36 -4.53 -6.14
CA LEU A 372 13.17 -3.98 -4.80
C LEU A 372 12.79 -5.08 -3.81
N SER A 373 13.29 -4.99 -2.58
CA SER A 373 12.90 -5.95 -1.53
C SER A 373 11.54 -5.62 -0.92
N VAL A 374 10.64 -6.61 -0.83
CA VAL A 374 9.42 -6.55 -0.02
C VAL A 374 9.55 -7.29 1.32
N ALA A 375 10.73 -7.84 1.63
CA ALA A 375 11.00 -8.52 2.89
C ALA A 375 10.69 -7.66 4.14
N PRO A 376 11.02 -6.34 4.20
CA PRO A 376 10.66 -5.51 5.35
C PRO A 376 9.16 -5.45 5.60
N PHE A 377 8.36 -5.45 4.53
CA PHE A 377 6.91 -5.36 4.60
C PHE A 377 6.30 -6.68 5.08
N ILE A 378 6.77 -7.81 4.54
CA ILE A 378 6.35 -9.14 4.98
C ILE A 378 6.76 -9.39 6.44
N ALA A 379 7.97 -9.01 6.84
CA ALA A 379 8.45 -9.14 8.21
C ALA A 379 7.58 -8.37 9.21
N GLU A 380 7.23 -7.12 8.92
CA GLU A 380 6.34 -6.34 9.79
C GLU A 380 4.95 -6.99 9.95
N VAL A 381 4.42 -7.58 8.88
CA VAL A 381 3.14 -8.31 8.91
C VAL A 381 3.23 -9.58 9.74
N ILE A 382 4.28 -10.39 9.57
CA ILE A 382 4.54 -11.57 10.40
C ILE A 382 4.64 -11.17 11.88
N SER A 383 5.36 -10.08 12.18
CA SER A 383 5.48 -9.53 13.53
C SER A 383 4.11 -9.13 14.11
N CYS A 384 3.27 -8.46 13.32
CA CYS A 384 1.91 -8.09 13.73
C CYS A 384 1.02 -9.31 14.01
N ILE A 385 1.02 -10.30 13.10
CA ILE A 385 0.27 -11.56 13.26
C ILE A 385 0.71 -12.29 14.53
N HIS A 386 2.03 -12.37 14.76
CA HIS A 386 2.59 -13.07 15.91
C HIS A 386 2.27 -12.37 17.23
N THR A 387 2.42 -11.05 17.27
CA THR A 387 2.18 -10.23 18.48
C THR A 387 0.70 -9.91 18.71
N LYS A 388 -0.19 -10.28 17.78
CA LYS A 388 -1.62 -9.91 17.76
C LYS A 388 -1.84 -8.39 17.68
N SER A 389 -0.95 -7.68 17.00
CA SER A 389 -1.06 -6.25 16.73
C SER A 389 -1.86 -6.01 15.43
N SER A 390 -2.44 -4.82 15.27
CA SER A 390 -3.25 -4.50 14.07
C SER A 390 -2.38 -4.34 12.82
N ILE A 391 -2.69 -5.13 11.79
CA ILE A 391 -2.05 -5.09 10.46
C ILE A 391 -2.42 -3.81 9.70
N ILE A 392 -3.60 -3.23 9.97
CA ILE A 392 -4.10 -1.99 9.33
C ILE A 392 -3.17 -0.80 9.65
N GLN A 393 -2.38 -0.89 10.72
CA GLN A 393 -1.37 0.11 11.08
C GLN A 393 -0.10 0.04 10.21
N VAL A 394 0.06 -1.01 9.40
CA VAL A 394 1.23 -1.27 8.53
C VAL A 394 0.97 -0.82 7.09
N SER A 395 -0.26 -0.93 6.57
CA SER A 395 -0.61 -0.45 5.22
C SER A 395 -0.86 1.06 5.16
N LYS A 396 -1.26 1.65 6.28
CA LYS A 396 -1.19 3.10 6.46
C LYS A 396 0.27 3.44 6.69
N THR A 397 0.93 4.04 5.70
CA THR A 397 2.09 4.89 5.95
C THR A 397 1.80 5.65 7.23
N LYS A 398 2.51 5.34 8.33
CA LYS A 398 2.48 6.19 9.51
C LYS A 398 3.16 7.48 9.09
N PHE A 399 2.41 8.31 8.35
CA PHE A 399 2.54 9.73 8.50
C PHE A 399 2.38 9.97 9.99
N THR A 400 3.45 10.51 10.56
CA THR A 400 3.50 11.19 11.83
C THR A 400 2.45 12.32 11.81
N SER A 401 1.17 11.98 11.80
CA SER A 401 0.05 12.89 11.47
C SER A 401 -0.30 13.84 12.60
N ILE A 402 0.31 13.73 13.77
CA ILE A 402 0.11 14.70 14.85
C ILE A 402 1.28 15.68 14.90
N GLN A 403 2.51 15.22 14.67
CA GLN A 403 3.69 16.08 14.70
C GLN A 403 3.90 16.84 13.37
N LYS A 404 3.62 16.20 12.22
CA LYS A 404 3.72 16.86 10.90
C LYS A 404 2.53 17.77 10.57
N ALA A 405 1.35 17.52 11.15
CA ALA A 405 0.21 18.44 10.99
C ALA A 405 0.50 19.79 11.68
N VAL A 406 1.14 19.76 12.85
CA VAL A 406 1.48 20.99 13.58
C VAL A 406 2.61 21.78 12.90
N THR A 407 3.47 21.15 12.09
CA THR A 407 4.57 21.83 11.39
C THR A 407 4.27 22.27 9.95
N ARG A 408 3.09 21.92 9.39
CA ARG A 408 2.69 22.29 8.02
C ARG A 408 1.69 23.46 7.96
N ALA A 409 1.12 23.83 9.11
CA ALA A 409 0.29 25.03 9.28
C ALA A 409 1.08 26.29 8.90
N LYS A 410 0.44 27.25 8.22
CA LYS A 410 1.03 28.56 7.93
C LYS A 410 1.26 29.34 9.23
N HIS A 411 0.38 29.13 10.22
CA HIS A 411 0.49 29.72 11.55
C HIS A 411 0.52 28.67 12.66
N PRO A 412 1.61 27.89 12.79
CA PRO A 412 1.68 26.72 13.69
C PRO A 412 1.58 27.10 15.16
N VAL A 413 2.14 28.26 15.54
CA VAL A 413 2.06 28.81 16.90
C VAL A 413 0.62 29.20 17.24
N ALA A 414 -0.10 29.83 16.32
CA ALA A 414 -1.49 30.23 16.53
C ALA A 414 -2.40 29.00 16.65
N ALA A 415 -2.21 27.99 15.79
CA ALA A 415 -2.94 26.72 15.85
C ALA A 415 -2.68 25.96 17.18
N PHE A 416 -1.44 25.97 17.67
CA PHE A 416 -1.08 25.37 18.95
C PHE A 416 -1.81 26.06 20.12
N PHE A 417 -1.70 27.40 20.24
CA PHE A 417 -2.39 28.12 21.32
C PHE A 417 -3.92 28.05 21.21
N HIS A 418 -4.46 27.95 19.99
CA HIS A 418 -5.90 27.77 19.75
C HIS A 418 -6.44 26.49 20.41
N LEU A 419 -5.66 25.42 20.41
CA LEU A 419 -6.02 24.13 21.01
C LEU A 419 -5.55 24.01 22.47
N LEU A 420 -4.42 24.63 22.82
CA LEU A 420 -3.81 24.56 24.13
C LEU A 420 -4.74 25.09 25.23
N PHE A 421 -5.31 26.30 25.07
CA PHE A 421 -6.16 26.88 26.12
C PHE A 421 -7.46 26.08 26.32
N LYS A 422 -8.07 25.57 25.24
CA LYS A 422 -9.22 24.66 25.29
C LYS A 422 -8.87 23.36 26.02
N GLY A 423 -7.74 22.76 25.65
CA GLY A 423 -7.25 21.53 26.25
C GLY A 423 -6.94 21.69 27.73
N LEU A 424 -6.26 22.77 28.12
CA LEU A 424 -5.94 23.07 29.53
C LEU A 424 -7.20 23.32 30.36
N ALA A 425 -8.18 24.07 29.85
CA ALA A 425 -9.45 24.30 30.55
C ALA A 425 -10.21 22.98 30.77
N LEU A 426 -10.30 22.12 29.76
CA LEU A 426 -10.93 20.80 29.86
C LEU A 426 -10.15 19.84 30.78
N PHE A 427 -8.82 19.84 30.68
CA PHE A 427 -7.96 19.00 31.52
C PHE A 427 -8.10 19.38 32.99
N LEU A 428 -8.04 20.68 33.30
CA LEU A 428 -8.20 21.16 34.66
C LEU A 428 -9.62 20.89 35.19
N TYR A 429 -10.64 20.98 34.34
CA TYR A 429 -12.00 20.61 34.73
C TYR A 429 -12.14 19.11 35.05
N LEU A 430 -11.53 18.22 34.26
CA LEU A 430 -11.68 16.77 34.43
C LEU A 430 -10.77 16.18 35.51
N PHE A 431 -9.55 16.72 35.65
CA PHE A 431 -8.49 16.13 36.47
C PHE A 431 -7.99 17.07 37.57
N GLY A 432 -8.48 18.31 37.64
CA GLY A 432 -8.01 19.30 38.62
C GLY A 432 -8.12 18.80 40.07
N SER A 433 -9.18 18.04 40.38
CA SER A 433 -9.40 17.46 41.71
C SER A 433 -8.39 16.37 42.10
N ILE A 434 -7.62 15.83 41.15
CA ILE A 434 -6.55 14.86 41.42
C ILE A 434 -5.32 15.58 41.99
N PHE A 435 -5.08 16.81 41.55
CA PHE A 435 -3.85 17.56 41.87
C PHE A 435 -4.07 18.66 42.90
N ILE A 436 -5.27 19.22 42.96
CA ILE A 436 -5.62 20.36 43.80
C ILE A 436 -6.85 19.98 44.63
N SER A 437 -6.75 20.08 45.95
CA SER A 437 -7.85 19.78 46.87
C SER A 437 -8.84 20.94 47.04
N ASN A 438 -8.45 22.17 46.69
CA ASN A 438 -9.28 23.36 46.83
C ASN A 438 -10.09 23.64 45.54
N PHE A 439 -11.40 23.42 45.61
CA PHE A 439 -12.32 23.69 44.50
C PHE A 439 -12.29 25.15 44.03
N VAL A 440 -12.26 26.12 44.95
CA VAL A 440 -12.26 27.56 44.60
C VAL A 440 -11.05 27.90 43.74
N PHE A 441 -9.89 27.30 44.04
CA PHE A 441 -8.69 27.51 43.24
C PHE A 441 -8.80 26.91 41.84
N ILE A 442 -9.33 25.68 41.72
CA ILE A 442 -9.61 25.04 40.42
C ILE A 442 -10.61 25.89 39.62
N PHE A 443 -11.66 26.37 40.28
CA PHE A 443 -12.70 27.21 39.69
C PHE A 443 -12.10 28.47 39.08
N VAL A 444 -11.34 29.25 39.86
CA VAL A 444 -10.71 30.50 39.39
C VAL A 444 -9.78 30.23 38.20
N LEU A 445 -8.95 29.19 38.28
CA LEU A 445 -8.00 28.85 37.21
C LEU A 445 -8.72 28.38 35.93
N CYS A 446 -9.80 27.62 36.05
CA CYS A 446 -10.66 27.24 34.92
C CYS A 446 -11.27 28.48 34.24
N ILE A 447 -11.84 29.40 35.01
CA ILE A 447 -12.43 30.65 34.46
C ILE A 447 -11.36 31.48 33.76
N LEU A 448 -10.16 31.58 34.32
CA LEU A 448 -9.05 32.30 33.72
C LEU A 448 -8.64 31.69 32.36
N LEU A 449 -8.54 30.36 32.29
CA LEU A 449 -8.22 29.64 31.04
C LEU A 449 -9.31 29.80 29.98
N LEU A 450 -10.59 29.79 30.39
CA LEU A 450 -11.72 30.06 29.50
C LEU A 450 -11.72 31.50 28.98
N ALA A 451 -11.33 32.46 29.81
CA ALA A 451 -11.17 33.86 29.40
C ALA A 451 -10.01 34.04 28.41
N PHE A 452 -8.87 33.39 28.65
CA PHE A 452 -7.76 33.36 27.69
C PHE A 452 -8.17 32.72 26.37
N ASP A 453 -8.87 31.58 26.41
CA ASP A 453 -9.39 30.93 25.20
C ASP A 453 -10.31 31.88 24.42
N PHE A 454 -11.27 32.49 25.10
CA PHE A 454 -12.20 33.45 24.48
C PHE A 454 -11.45 34.58 23.78
N TRP A 455 -10.47 35.17 24.46
CA TRP A 455 -9.67 36.28 23.95
C TRP A 455 -8.79 35.84 22.77
N THR A 456 -8.12 34.70 22.85
CA THR A 456 -7.25 34.16 21.79
C THR A 456 -8.06 33.78 20.55
N VAL A 457 -9.26 33.23 20.71
CA VAL A 457 -10.18 32.95 19.60
C VAL A 457 -10.59 34.24 18.92
N LYS A 458 -11.10 35.21 19.68
CA LYS A 458 -11.62 36.49 19.18
C LYS A 458 -10.55 37.37 18.52
N ASN A 459 -9.36 37.48 19.12
CA ASN A 459 -8.38 38.50 18.73
C ASN A 459 -7.21 37.99 17.89
N VAL A 460 -6.82 36.73 18.04
CA VAL A 460 -5.59 36.19 17.42
C VAL A 460 -5.93 35.16 16.35
N THR A 461 -6.51 34.04 16.77
CA THR A 461 -6.63 32.85 15.91
C THR A 461 -7.70 33.00 14.83
N GLY A 462 -8.78 33.76 15.08
CA GLY A 462 -9.73 34.10 14.02
C GLY A 462 -9.11 34.89 12.87
N ARG A 463 -8.17 35.79 13.17
CA ARG A 463 -7.48 36.59 12.14
C ARG A 463 -6.45 35.76 11.38
N LEU A 464 -5.62 35.02 12.11
CA LEU A 464 -4.49 34.28 11.52
C LEU A 464 -4.92 33.00 10.80
N LEU A 465 -5.85 32.22 11.35
CA LEU A 465 -6.18 30.89 10.81
C LEU A 465 -7.29 30.92 9.75
N VAL A 466 -8.22 31.88 9.82
CA VAL A 466 -9.36 31.97 8.90
C VAL A 466 -9.61 33.36 8.31
N GLY A 467 -8.82 34.38 8.68
CA GLY A 467 -8.97 35.74 8.13
C GLY A 467 -10.27 36.43 8.51
N LEU A 468 -10.90 36.06 9.62
CA LEU A 468 -12.18 36.61 10.08
C LEU A 468 -12.00 37.41 11.38
N ARG A 469 -12.79 38.47 11.52
CA ARG A 469 -12.81 39.30 12.74
C ARG A 469 -14.21 39.82 13.02
N TRP A 470 -14.58 39.88 14.29
CA TRP A 470 -15.78 40.56 14.74
C TRP A 470 -15.45 41.48 15.93
N TRP A 471 -16.03 42.68 15.94
CA TRP A 471 -15.84 43.66 16.99
C TRP A 471 -17.04 44.61 17.06
N ASN A 472 -17.11 45.39 18.14
CA ASN A 472 -18.15 46.40 18.32
C ASN A 472 -17.52 47.77 18.12
N ARG A 473 -18.06 48.54 17.17
CA ARG A 473 -17.69 49.92 16.89
C ARG A 473 -18.68 50.83 17.60
N LEU A 474 -18.16 51.75 18.41
CA LEU A 474 -18.93 52.87 18.96
C LEU A 474 -18.73 54.05 18.02
N ASP A 475 -19.79 54.49 17.36
CA ASP A 475 -19.76 55.69 16.54
C ASP A 475 -19.84 56.94 17.42
N GLU A 476 -19.42 58.08 16.87
CA GLU A 476 -19.37 59.36 17.60
C GLU A 476 -20.75 59.80 18.12
N ASP A 477 -21.82 59.31 17.50
CA ASP A 477 -23.22 59.54 17.90
C ASP A 477 -23.70 58.65 19.07
N GLY A 478 -22.81 57.81 19.63
CA GLY A 478 -23.12 56.92 20.75
C GLY A 478 -23.84 55.62 20.38
N THR A 479 -24.05 55.37 19.08
CA THR A 479 -24.63 54.12 18.58
C THR A 479 -23.57 53.02 18.50
N SER A 480 -23.93 51.80 18.92
CA SER A 480 -23.04 50.63 18.83
C SER A 480 -23.37 49.79 17.61
N GLU A 481 -22.42 49.64 16.69
CA GLU A 481 -22.54 48.78 15.52
C GLU A 481 -21.62 47.56 15.65
N TRP A 482 -22.17 46.36 15.42
CA TRP A 482 -21.36 45.14 15.37
C TRP A 482 -20.79 44.94 13.97
N VAL A 483 -19.47 45.09 13.84
CA VAL A 483 -18.75 44.97 12.58
C VAL A 483 -18.19 43.55 12.43
N PHE A 484 -18.49 42.92 11.28
CA PHE A 484 -18.01 41.59 10.90
C PHE A 484 -17.15 41.70 9.63
N GLU A 485 -15.85 41.48 9.79
CA GLU A 485 -14.86 41.64 8.73
C GLU A 485 -14.34 40.29 8.25
N SER A 486 -14.09 40.20 6.94
CA SER A 486 -13.30 39.16 6.28
C SER A 486 -12.22 39.84 5.45
N HIS A 487 -11.00 39.29 5.43
CA HIS A 487 -9.88 39.85 4.69
C HIS A 487 -10.21 40.04 3.19
N GLU A 488 -9.96 41.24 2.62
CA GLU A 488 -10.34 41.61 1.23
C GLU A 488 -9.44 40.98 0.16
N VAL A 489 -8.15 40.79 0.48
CA VAL A 489 -7.22 40.05 -0.37
C VAL A 489 -7.34 38.58 0.00
N VAL A 490 -7.76 37.73 -0.95
CA VAL A 490 -7.70 36.27 -0.87
C VAL A 490 -6.23 35.85 -0.80
N THR A 491 -5.60 36.03 0.35
CA THR A 491 -4.41 35.27 0.67
C THR A 491 -4.86 33.82 0.79
N GLU A 492 -4.16 32.91 0.11
CA GLU A 492 -4.46 31.47 0.18
C GLU A 492 -4.51 31.05 1.64
N ILE A 493 -5.73 30.80 2.13
CA ILE A 493 -5.97 30.29 3.48
C ILE A 493 -5.58 28.83 3.43
N ASP A 494 -4.64 28.45 4.29
CA ASP A 494 -4.21 27.07 4.37
C ASP A 494 -5.37 26.18 4.86
N LEU A 495 -5.60 25.07 4.17
CA LEU A 495 -6.72 24.17 4.45
C LEU A 495 -6.61 23.55 5.85
N LEU A 496 -5.40 23.38 6.38
CA LEU A 496 -5.18 22.82 7.70
C LEU A 496 -5.50 23.85 8.80
N ASP A 497 -5.04 25.09 8.65
CA ASP A 497 -5.31 26.19 9.58
C ASP A 497 -6.82 26.45 9.71
N SER A 498 -7.52 26.49 8.57
CA SER A 498 -8.98 26.62 8.53
C SER A 498 -9.66 25.44 9.23
N ARG A 499 -9.22 24.20 8.96
CA ARG A 499 -9.80 23.01 9.58
C ARG A 499 -9.58 22.98 11.09
N VAL A 500 -8.39 23.32 11.59
CA VAL A 500 -8.08 23.37 13.02
C VAL A 500 -8.95 24.41 13.71
N PHE A 501 -9.10 25.61 13.13
CA PHE A 501 -9.93 26.66 13.69
C PHE A 501 -11.41 26.24 13.79
N TRP A 502 -12.01 25.76 12.70
CA TRP A 502 -13.43 25.41 12.69
C TRP A 502 -13.74 24.19 13.56
N THR A 503 -12.84 23.19 13.59
CA THR A 503 -13.00 22.03 14.50
C THR A 503 -12.86 22.43 15.96
N GLY A 504 -11.93 23.30 16.31
CA GLY A 504 -11.79 23.85 17.66
C GLY A 504 -12.98 24.71 18.09
N LEU A 505 -13.49 25.55 17.18
CA LEU A 505 -14.60 26.48 17.44
C LEU A 505 -15.91 25.76 17.76
N TYR A 506 -16.24 24.66 17.07
CA TYR A 506 -17.47 23.88 17.33
C TYR A 506 -17.26 22.68 18.26
N GLY A 507 -16.08 22.07 18.24
CA GLY A 507 -15.78 20.86 18.99
C GLY A 507 -15.71 21.08 20.50
N ALA A 508 -14.98 22.10 20.95
CA ALA A 508 -14.88 22.38 22.38
C ALA A 508 -16.21 22.74 23.04
N PRO A 509 -17.10 23.55 22.43
CA PRO A 509 -18.38 23.87 23.04
C PRO A 509 -19.33 22.67 23.08
N ALA A 510 -19.27 21.78 22.07
CA ALA A 510 -20.00 20.52 22.11
C ALA A 510 -19.55 19.63 23.28
N LEU A 511 -18.24 19.56 23.56
CA LEU A 511 -17.71 18.86 24.73
C LEU A 511 -18.19 19.49 26.03
N TRP A 512 -18.18 20.82 26.14
CA TRP A 512 -18.72 21.51 27.31
C TRP A 512 -20.22 21.24 27.51
N VAL A 513 -21.03 21.25 26.45
CA VAL A 513 -22.46 20.89 26.54
C VAL A 513 -22.64 19.44 27.03
N MET A 514 -21.83 18.49 26.55
CA MET A 514 -21.84 17.12 27.05
C MET A 514 -21.50 17.05 28.55
N LEU A 515 -20.49 17.81 28.99
CA LEU A 515 -20.11 17.91 30.40
C LEU A 515 -21.19 18.57 31.25
N LEU A 516 -21.96 19.52 30.70
CA LEU A 516 -23.09 20.15 31.38
C LEU A 516 -24.16 19.12 31.69
N ILE A 517 -24.52 18.29 30.71
CA ILE A 517 -25.49 17.21 30.86
C ILE A 517 -25.03 16.27 31.99
N VAL A 518 -23.75 15.87 32.00
CA VAL A 518 -23.20 15.01 33.05
C VAL A 518 -23.23 15.69 34.43
N ALA A 519 -22.87 16.97 34.52
CA ALA A 519 -22.87 17.71 35.78
C ALA A 519 -24.29 17.87 36.36
N VAL A 520 -25.28 18.13 35.51
CA VAL A 520 -26.70 18.21 35.90
C VAL A 520 -27.21 16.85 36.37
N LEU A 521 -26.91 15.76 35.64
CA LEU A 521 -27.30 14.40 36.04
C LEU A 521 -26.69 13.97 37.37
N LYS A 522 -25.50 14.47 37.70
CA LYS A 522 -24.81 14.21 38.98
C LYS A 522 -25.22 15.18 40.11
N PHE A 523 -26.14 16.12 39.87
CA PHE A 523 -26.54 17.17 40.81
C PHE A 523 -25.36 17.98 41.39
N ASN A 524 -24.30 18.17 40.59
CA ASN A 524 -23.09 18.87 41.04
C ASN A 524 -23.10 20.34 40.56
N VAL A 525 -23.74 21.21 41.36
CA VAL A 525 -23.98 22.62 41.04
C VAL A 525 -22.68 23.41 40.87
N GLU A 526 -21.67 23.11 41.68
CA GLU A 526 -20.37 23.79 41.67
C GLU A 526 -19.67 23.64 40.32
N TRP A 527 -19.60 22.42 39.81
CA TRP A 527 -18.94 22.12 38.54
C TRP A 527 -19.81 22.54 37.34
N ALA A 528 -21.13 22.48 37.47
CA ALA A 528 -22.05 22.96 36.44
C ALA A 528 -21.85 24.46 36.14
N LEU A 529 -21.49 25.27 37.14
CA LEU A 529 -21.27 26.70 36.98
C LEU A 529 -20.09 27.01 36.03
N ILE A 530 -18.98 26.27 36.15
CA ILE A 530 -17.82 26.40 35.24
C ILE A 530 -18.26 26.10 33.79
N VAL A 531 -19.05 25.05 33.61
CA VAL A 531 -19.51 24.63 32.29
C VAL A 531 -20.45 25.66 31.67
N VAL A 532 -21.36 26.25 32.46
CA VAL A 532 -22.25 27.31 31.97
C VAL A 532 -21.45 28.50 31.44
N VAL A 533 -20.41 28.93 32.17
CA VAL A 533 -19.53 30.02 31.72
C VAL A 533 -18.78 29.63 30.45
N ALA A 534 -18.25 28.39 30.38
CA ALA A 534 -17.55 27.89 29.21
C ALA A 534 -18.43 27.89 27.94
N VAL A 535 -19.68 27.42 28.08
CA VAL A 535 -20.66 27.42 26.99
C VAL A 535 -21.03 28.84 26.58
N ALA A 536 -21.24 29.76 27.53
CA ALA A 536 -21.59 31.15 27.23
C ALA A 536 -20.50 31.87 26.43
N LEU A 537 -19.25 31.84 26.91
CA LEU A 537 -18.11 32.47 26.24
C LEU A 537 -17.86 31.86 24.85
N SER A 538 -17.96 30.55 24.75
CA SER A 538 -17.76 29.86 23.47
C SER A 538 -18.88 30.16 22.46
N SER A 539 -20.12 30.24 22.92
CA SER A 539 -21.28 30.53 22.07
C SER A 539 -21.17 31.92 21.46
N ALA A 540 -20.66 32.91 22.21
CA ALA A 540 -20.39 34.25 21.68
C ALA A 540 -19.40 34.22 20.50
N ASN A 541 -18.32 33.44 20.60
CA ASN A 541 -17.38 33.25 19.49
C ASN A 541 -18.01 32.52 18.30
N ILE A 542 -18.78 31.45 18.53
CA ILE A 542 -19.51 30.74 17.46
C ILE A 542 -20.42 31.71 16.70
N ILE A 543 -21.23 32.51 17.41
CA ILE A 543 -22.14 33.47 16.79
C ILE A 543 -21.37 34.52 16.00
N GLY A 544 -20.28 35.05 16.56
CA GLY A 544 -19.42 36.04 15.88
C GLY A 544 -18.87 35.51 14.56
N TYR A 545 -18.21 34.36 14.57
CA TYR A 545 -17.56 33.80 13.38
C TYR A 545 -18.54 33.18 12.37
N THR A 546 -19.68 32.66 12.81
CA THR A 546 -20.74 32.22 11.88
C THR A 546 -21.35 33.38 11.11
N ARG A 547 -21.51 34.55 11.74
CA ARG A 547 -21.94 35.78 11.05
C ARG A 547 -20.87 36.29 10.09
N CYS A 548 -19.60 36.35 10.50
CA CYS A 548 -18.49 36.68 9.59
C CYS A 548 -18.46 35.78 8.35
N LYS A 549 -18.63 34.46 8.52
CA LYS A 549 -18.63 33.50 7.41
C LYS A 549 -19.80 33.73 6.43
N LYS A 550 -20.98 34.07 6.96
CA LYS A 550 -22.16 34.39 6.14
C LYS A 550 -21.96 35.67 5.33
N ASP A 551 -21.45 36.73 5.97
CA ASP A 551 -21.17 38.01 5.32
C ASP A 551 -20.07 37.89 4.24
N ALA A 552 -19.00 37.15 4.54
CA ALA A 552 -17.94 36.85 3.58
C ALA A 552 -18.46 36.11 2.33
N LYS A 553 -19.38 35.13 2.52
CA LYS A 553 -20.01 34.39 1.42
C LYS A 553 -20.90 35.30 0.57
N GLN A 554 -21.64 36.23 1.20
CA GLN A 554 -22.49 37.19 0.50
C GLN A 554 -21.66 38.20 -0.32
N LYS A 555 -20.58 38.75 0.26
CA LYS A 555 -19.63 39.63 -0.45
C LYS A 555 -18.94 38.94 -1.63
N MET A 556 -18.59 37.66 -1.49
CA MET A 556 -18.02 36.87 -2.60
C MET A 556 -19.07 36.61 -3.69
N GLN A 557 -20.31 36.30 -3.34
CA GLN A 557 -21.41 36.14 -4.31
C GLN A 557 -21.71 37.45 -5.04
N SER A 558 -21.69 38.60 -4.36
CA SER A 558 -21.90 39.90 -5.01
C SER A 558 -20.74 40.28 -5.93
N MET A 559 -19.49 40.03 -5.55
CA MET A 559 -18.32 40.22 -6.42
C MET A 559 -18.36 39.32 -7.66
N ILE A 560 -18.73 38.05 -7.51
CA ILE A 560 -18.89 37.12 -8.66
C ILE A 560 -20.02 37.60 -9.58
N SER A 561 -21.14 38.10 -9.01
CA SER A 561 -22.26 38.62 -9.80
C SER A 561 -21.90 39.90 -10.57
N GLN A 562 -21.14 40.82 -9.96
CA GLN A 562 -20.63 42.03 -10.63
C GLN A 562 -19.56 41.71 -11.67
N GLY A 563 -18.67 40.75 -11.41
CA GLY A 563 -17.67 40.26 -12.37
C GLY A 563 -18.30 39.53 -13.56
N ALA A 564 -19.37 38.75 -13.33
CA ALA A 564 -20.14 38.10 -14.38
C ALA A 564 -20.92 39.11 -15.25
N LEU A 565 -21.44 40.19 -14.65
CA LEU A 565 -22.06 41.31 -15.37
C LEU A 565 -21.05 42.10 -16.23
N GLY A 566 -19.82 42.31 -15.74
CA GLY A 566 -18.73 42.92 -16.53
C GLY A 566 -18.20 42.01 -17.65
N ALA A 567 -18.23 40.70 -17.48
CA ALA A 567 -17.92 39.74 -18.54
C ALA A 567 -19.00 39.68 -19.62
N PHE A 568 -20.27 39.97 -19.27
CA PHE A 568 -21.41 40.02 -20.20
C PHE A 568 -21.35 41.23 -21.16
N SER A 569 -20.66 42.32 -20.80
CA SER A 569 -20.50 43.50 -21.66
C SER A 569 -19.31 43.40 -22.63
N SER A 570 -18.54 42.31 -22.59
CA SER A 570 -17.44 42.06 -23.53
C SER A 570 -17.74 40.82 -24.36
N SER A 571 -17.38 40.82 -25.64
CA SER A 571 -17.69 39.78 -26.63
C SER A 571 -17.04 38.41 -26.38
N ALA A 572 -16.52 38.15 -25.18
CA ALA A 572 -15.87 36.91 -24.74
C ALA A 572 -16.74 36.07 -23.76
N GLY A 573 -18.00 36.46 -23.53
CA GLY A 573 -18.87 35.88 -22.49
C GLY A 573 -19.33 34.43 -22.65
N SER A 574 -19.14 33.78 -23.81
CA SER A 574 -19.60 32.40 -24.03
C SER A 574 -18.63 31.32 -23.53
N SER A 575 -17.33 31.62 -23.42
CA SER A 575 -16.29 30.64 -23.08
C SER A 575 -16.18 30.38 -21.57
N ILE A 576 -16.46 31.40 -20.75
CA ILE A 576 -16.23 31.40 -19.30
C ILE A 576 -17.34 30.66 -18.53
N MET A 577 -18.57 30.67 -19.05
CA MET A 577 -19.71 29.95 -18.46
C MET A 577 -19.52 28.41 -18.44
N SER A 578 -18.81 27.85 -19.42
CA SER A 578 -18.55 26.40 -19.49
C SER A 578 -17.54 25.92 -18.44
N ALA A 579 -16.56 26.77 -18.07
CA ALA A 579 -15.54 26.46 -17.08
C ALA A 579 -16.07 26.59 -15.63
N LEU A 580 -17.02 27.49 -15.39
CA LEU A 580 -17.63 27.68 -14.06
C LEU A 580 -18.69 26.62 -13.73
N GLY A 581 -19.40 26.07 -14.74
CA GLY A 581 -20.38 25.00 -14.54
C GLY A 581 -19.78 23.68 -14.02
N GLY A 582 -18.50 23.41 -14.32
CA GLY A 582 -17.80 22.20 -13.88
C GLY A 582 -17.30 22.24 -12.42
N LEU A 583 -17.21 23.43 -11.81
CA LEU A 583 -16.65 23.62 -10.46
C LEU A 583 -17.72 23.63 -9.35
N ALA A 584 -19.01 23.73 -9.69
CA ALA A 584 -20.10 23.84 -8.72
C ALA A 584 -20.77 22.50 -8.34
N LEU A 585 -20.42 21.39 -9.01
CA LEU A 585 -20.99 20.06 -8.73
C LEU A 585 -19.92 19.11 -8.18
N GLY A 586 -19.55 19.36 -6.93
CA GLY A 586 -18.54 18.58 -6.22
C GLY A 586 -18.76 18.51 -4.71
N GLU A 587 -20.01 18.40 -4.25
CA GLU A 587 -20.30 18.00 -2.86
C GLU A 587 -21.66 17.28 -2.79
N GLY A 588 -21.61 15.97 -2.53
CA GLY A 588 -22.80 15.14 -2.37
C GLY A 588 -23.48 15.34 -1.03
N ILE A 589 -24.78 15.62 -1.06
CA ILE A 589 -25.71 15.27 0.02
C ILE A 589 -26.82 14.43 -0.60
N SER A 590 -26.72 13.12 -0.42
CA SER A 590 -27.88 12.24 -0.50
C SER A 590 -28.76 12.51 0.72
N LYS A 591 -29.98 13.00 0.53
CA LYS A 591 -31.13 12.66 1.38
C LYS A 591 -32.42 13.05 0.67
N GLY A 592 -33.31 12.07 0.58
CA GLY A 592 -34.53 12.13 -0.18
C GLY A 592 -35.56 13.12 0.36
N PHE A 593 -36.40 13.55 -0.56
CA PHE A 593 -37.83 13.79 -0.34
C PHE A 593 -38.53 13.32 -1.61
N GLY A 594 -39.54 12.47 -1.45
CA GLY A 594 -40.34 11.96 -2.55
C GLY A 594 -41.28 13.01 -3.11
N SER A 595 -41.68 12.83 -4.36
CA SER A 595 -43.04 13.17 -4.79
C SER A 595 -43.44 12.17 -5.87
N ALA A 596 -44.57 11.51 -5.60
CA ALA A 596 -45.40 10.90 -6.62
C ALA A 596 -45.80 11.96 -7.66
N ALA A 597 -45.83 11.58 -8.94
CA ALA A 597 -46.94 11.79 -9.86
C ALA A 597 -46.48 11.63 -11.33
N SER A 598 -47.37 11.01 -12.11
CA SER A 598 -47.44 10.98 -13.57
C SER A 598 -46.64 9.91 -14.32
N GLU A 599 -47.19 8.70 -14.28
CA GLU A 599 -47.63 7.96 -15.47
C GLU A 599 -47.66 8.79 -16.78
N LYS A 600 -46.90 8.36 -17.79
CA LYS A 600 -47.43 8.07 -19.12
C LYS A 600 -46.46 7.25 -19.95
N GLN A 601 -46.94 6.08 -20.35
CA GLN A 601 -46.37 5.21 -21.36
C GLN A 601 -46.20 5.94 -22.70
N SER A 602 -45.09 5.68 -23.38
CA SER A 602 -45.14 5.40 -24.82
C SER A 602 -44.09 4.35 -25.18
N LYS A 603 -44.62 3.18 -25.55
CA LYS A 603 -43.94 2.13 -26.31
C LYS A 603 -43.37 2.70 -27.60
N LEU A 604 -42.21 2.21 -28.01
CA LEU A 604 -41.93 1.83 -29.40
C LEU A 604 -40.73 0.87 -29.40
N GLU A 605 -41.05 -0.42 -29.55
CA GLU A 605 -40.17 -1.40 -30.17
C GLU A 605 -39.87 -0.98 -31.61
N VAL A 606 -38.71 -1.36 -32.15
CA VAL A 606 -38.55 -2.30 -33.29
C VAL A 606 -37.06 -2.33 -33.69
N VAL A 607 -36.39 -3.48 -33.49
CA VAL A 607 -35.83 -4.41 -34.52
C VAL A 607 -34.80 -3.71 -35.46
N VAL A 608 -33.52 -4.09 -35.55
CA VAL A 608 -32.84 -5.39 -35.83
C VAL A 608 -31.50 -5.43 -35.11
#